data_AF-K8WVH1-F1
#
_entry.id   AF-K8WVH1-F1
#
_cell.length_a   1.000
_cell.length_b   1.000
_cell.length_c   1.000
_cell.angle_alpha   90.00
_cell.angle_beta   90.00
_cell.angle_gamma   90.00
#
_symmetry.space_group_name_H-M   'P 1'
#
loop_
_entity.id
_entity.type
_entity.pdbx_description
1 polymer ?
#
loop_
_entity_poly.entity_id
_entity_poly.type
_entity_poly.pdbx_seq_one_letter_code
_entity_poly.pdbx_strand_id
1 'polypeptide(L)'
;MDIKTKISRFGEGLKGRLEPSIIDYDLEYIGNNEIVLAFEMLCDHIANYNVKLRQDEYNQIICIVNELKLDLNERYQYINPERNP
;
A
#
# COMPACT_ATOMS: atom_id res chain seq x y z
N MET A 1 4.02 -15.99 5.55
CA MET A 1 2.67 -15.42 5.30
C MET A 1 2.63 -15.04 3.84
N ASP A 2 1.55 -15.41 3.14
CA ASP A 2 1.38 -15.17 1.71
C ASP A 2 1.29 -13.67 1.36
N ILE A 3 1.79 -13.28 0.19
CA ILE A 3 1.86 -11.89 -0.26
C ILE A 3 0.48 -11.25 -0.38
N LYS A 4 -0.53 -11.99 -0.83
CA LYS A 4 -1.91 -11.51 -0.92
C LYS A 4 -2.41 -11.14 0.47
N THR A 5 -2.17 -12.02 1.45
CA THR A 5 -2.57 -11.75 2.84
C THR A 5 -1.82 -10.54 3.42
N LYS A 6 -0.55 -10.32 3.07
CA LYS A 6 0.22 -9.16 3.54
C LYS A 6 -0.39 -7.86 3.02
N ILE A 7 -0.68 -7.79 1.72
CA ILE A 7 -1.29 -6.62 1.09
C ILE A 7 -2.70 -6.38 1.63
N SER A 8 -3.53 -7.42 1.77
CA SER A 8 -4.86 -7.29 2.36
C SER A 8 -4.79 -6.75 3.79
N ARG A 9 -3.93 -7.29 4.66
CA ARG A 9 -3.82 -6.78 6.04
C ARG A 9 -3.30 -5.35 6.09
N PHE A 10 -2.37 -5.00 5.21
CA PHE A 10 -1.87 -3.64 5.10
C PHE A 10 -3.00 -2.68 4.70
N GLY A 11 -3.74 -2.98 3.62
CA GLY A 11 -4.86 -2.18 3.13
C GLY A 11 -5.97 -2.04 4.19
N GLU A 12 -6.39 -3.13 4.81
CA GLU A 12 -7.37 -3.12 5.90
C GLU A 12 -6.95 -2.22 7.07
N GLY A 13 -5.66 -2.19 7.40
CA GLY A 13 -5.10 -1.31 8.43
C GLY A 13 -5.16 0.19 8.10
N LEU A 14 -5.46 0.56 6.86
CA LEU A 14 -5.66 1.94 6.43
C LEU A 14 -7.12 2.40 6.58
N LYS A 15 -8.08 1.48 6.80
CA LYS A 15 -9.49 1.84 7.03
C LYS A 15 -9.61 2.77 8.24
N GLY A 16 -10.37 3.84 8.07
CA GLY A 16 -10.49 4.93 9.05
C GLY A 16 -9.52 6.09 8.81
N ARG A 17 -8.49 5.91 7.97
CA ARG A 17 -7.70 6.99 7.35
C ARG A 17 -8.00 7.13 5.85
N LEU A 18 -8.38 6.03 5.22
CA LEU A 18 -9.00 5.97 3.89
C LEU A 18 -10.43 5.47 4.02
N GLU A 19 -11.29 5.93 3.11
CA GLU A 19 -12.64 5.42 2.97
C GLU A 19 -12.61 3.91 2.70
N PRO A 20 -13.35 3.09 3.47
CA PRO A 20 -13.31 1.63 3.32
C PRO A 20 -13.60 1.15 1.90
N SER A 21 -14.50 1.83 1.17
CA SER A 21 -14.85 1.47 -0.21
C SER A 21 -13.68 1.60 -1.18
N ILE A 22 -12.74 2.52 -0.94
CA ILE A 22 -11.52 2.67 -1.76
C ILE A 22 -10.61 1.47 -1.52
N ILE A 23 -10.41 1.12 -0.25
CA ILE A 23 -9.58 -0.03 0.13
C ILE A 23 -10.18 -1.33 -0.41
N ASP A 24 -11.49 -1.53 -0.25
CA ASP A 24 -12.18 -2.72 -0.71
C ASP A 24 -12.04 -2.86 -2.23
N TYR A 25 -12.23 -1.77 -2.96
CA TYR A 25 -12.04 -1.72 -4.41
C TYR A 25 -10.62 -2.10 -4.83
N ASP A 26 -9.58 -1.54 -4.18
CA ASP A 26 -8.19 -1.89 -4.51
C ASP A 26 -7.88 -3.36 -4.23
N LEU A 27 -8.41 -3.90 -3.13
CA LEU A 27 -8.17 -5.29 -2.73
C LEU A 27 -8.89 -6.31 -3.61
N GLU A 28 -9.98 -5.95 -4.30
CA GLU A 28 -10.65 -6.84 -5.26
C GLU A 28 -9.71 -7.32 -6.39
N TYR A 29 -8.73 -6.52 -6.78
CA TYR A 29 -7.73 -6.87 -7.80
C TYR A 29 -6.87 -8.08 -7.40
N ILE A 30 -6.68 -8.33 -6.11
CA ILE A 30 -6.00 -9.54 -5.61
C ILE A 30 -6.76 -10.81 -6.04
N GLY A 31 -8.09 -10.76 -6.03
CA GLY A 31 -8.97 -11.84 -6.47
C GLY A 31 -8.86 -12.11 -7.98
N ASN A 32 -8.59 -11.07 -8.75
CA ASN A 32 -8.34 -11.13 -10.20
C ASN A 32 -6.87 -11.47 -10.55
N ASN A 33 -6.05 -11.85 -9.55
CA ASN A 33 -4.63 -12.15 -9.69
C ASN A 33 -3.76 -10.95 -10.10
N GLU A 34 -4.27 -9.72 -9.97
CA GLU A 34 -3.58 -8.47 -10.23
C GLU A 34 -2.97 -7.89 -8.94
N ILE A 35 -2.12 -8.68 -8.29
CA ILE A 35 -1.57 -8.40 -6.96
C ILE A 35 -0.75 -7.11 -6.94
N VAL A 36 0.07 -6.89 -7.97
CA VAL A 36 0.91 -5.69 -8.10
C VAL A 36 0.02 -4.46 -8.24
N LEU A 37 -0.99 -4.50 -9.11
CA LEU A 37 -1.91 -3.39 -9.31
C LEU A 37 -2.66 -3.03 -8.02
N ALA A 38 -3.18 -4.03 -7.30
CA ALA A 38 -3.83 -3.82 -6.00
C ALA A 38 -2.93 -3.03 -5.02
N PHE A 39 -1.66 -3.42 -4.93
CA PHE A 39 -0.70 -2.77 -4.05
C PHE A 39 -0.31 -1.36 -4.52
N GLU A 40 -0.12 -1.18 -5.83
CA GLU A 40 0.23 0.10 -6.42
C GLU A 40 -0.88 1.13 -6.24
N MET A 41 -2.15 0.75 -6.46
CA MET A 41 -3.30 1.62 -6.23
C MET A 41 -3.44 2.04 -4.77
N LEU A 42 -3.25 1.11 -3.82
CA LEU A 42 -3.22 1.45 -2.39
C LEU A 42 -2.17 2.53 -2.09
N CYS A 43 -0.96 2.40 -2.65
CA CYS A 43 0.10 3.39 -2.47
C CYS A 43 -0.24 4.73 -3.13
N ASP A 44 -0.86 4.71 -4.31
CA ASP A 44 -1.32 5.91 -5.01
C ASP A 44 -2.42 6.62 -4.21
N HIS A 45 -3.35 5.88 -3.61
CA HIS A 45 -4.39 6.45 -2.75
C HIS A 45 -3.82 7.04 -1.45
N ILE A 46 -2.82 6.39 -0.83
CA ILE A 46 -2.09 6.99 0.31
C ILE A 46 -1.52 8.36 -0.08
N ALA A 47 -0.89 8.46 -1.25
CA ALA A 47 -0.33 9.71 -1.75
C ALA A 47 -1.41 10.76 -2.04
N ASN A 48 -2.46 10.38 -2.78
CA ASN A 48 -3.52 11.27 -3.23
C ASN A 48 -4.36 11.84 -2.08
N TYR A 49 -4.61 11.05 -1.05
CA TYR A 49 -5.34 11.46 0.14
C TYR A 49 -4.44 11.98 1.26
N ASN A 50 -3.13 12.08 1.01
CA ASN A 50 -2.12 12.55 1.96
C ASN A 50 -2.19 11.82 3.32
N VAL A 51 -2.36 10.49 3.25
CA VAL A 51 -2.49 9.63 4.42
C VAL A 51 -1.13 9.57 5.12
N LYS A 52 -1.10 10.00 6.39
CA LYS A 52 0.10 9.92 7.22
C LYS A 52 0.36 8.46 7.61
N LEU A 53 1.45 7.91 7.08
CA LEU A 53 1.96 6.60 7.45
C LEU A 53 2.83 6.71 8.71
N ARG A 54 2.82 5.66 9.52
CA ARG A 54 3.85 5.44 10.53
C ARG A 54 5.05 4.71 9.91
N GLN A 55 6.20 4.78 10.57
CA GLN A 55 7.42 4.12 10.08
C GLN A 55 7.24 2.59 9.93
N ASP A 56 6.50 1.94 10.84
CA ASP A 56 6.20 0.51 10.75
C ASP A 56 5.37 0.15 9.52
N GLU A 57 4.47 1.04 9.10
CA GLU A 57 3.63 0.87 7.91
C GLU A 57 4.46 1.07 6.64
N TYR A 58 5.32 2.08 6.63
CA TYR A 58 6.23 2.31 5.53
C TYR A 58 7.20 1.13 5.35
N ASN A 59 7.74 0.58 6.44
CA ASN A 59 8.59 -0.61 6.38
C ASN A 59 7.86 -1.82 5.79
N GLN A 60 6.55 -1.96 6.01
CA GLN A 60 5.74 -3.00 5.36
C GLN A 60 5.64 -2.79 3.85
N ILE A 61 5.45 -1.55 3.39
CA ILE A 61 5.46 -1.20 1.95
C ILE A 61 6.79 -1.61 1.33
N ILE A 62 7.92 -1.24 1.94
CA ILE A 62 9.26 -1.62 1.44
C ILE A 62 9.45 -3.14 1.41
N CYS A 63 8.94 -3.86 2.42
CA CYS A 63 8.99 -5.31 2.43
C CYS A 63 8.20 -5.91 1.25
N ILE A 64 7.00 -5.39 0.97
CA ILE A 64 6.14 -5.84 -0.14
C ILE A 64 6.79 -5.52 -1.50
N VAL A 65 7.34 -4.31 -1.69
CA VAL A 65 8.08 -3.90 -2.89
C VAL A 65 9.20 -4.89 -3.20
N ASN A 66 10.01 -5.23 -2.19
CA ASN A 66 11.12 -6.17 -2.35
C ASN A 66 10.64 -7.60 -2.69
N GLU A 67 9.56 -8.06 -2.05
CA GLU A 67 9.00 -9.41 -2.29
C GLU A 67 8.36 -9.54 -3.68
N LEU A 68 7.72 -8.48 -4.16
CA LEU A 68 7.20 -8.37 -5.52
C LEU A 68 8.28 -8.05 -6.56
N LYS A 69 9.53 -7.80 -6.12
CA LYS A 69 10.67 -7.38 -6.97
C LYS A 69 10.36 -6.14 -7.81
N LEU A 70 9.66 -5.18 -7.21
CA LEU A 70 9.35 -3.89 -7.83
C LEU A 70 10.49 -2.91 -7.62
N ASP A 71 10.66 -1.98 -8.57
CA ASP A 71 11.62 -0.91 -8.43
C ASP A 71 11.13 0.13 -7.41
N LEU A 72 12.03 0.58 -6.53
CA LEU A 72 11.73 1.63 -5.57
C LEU A 72 11.69 3.01 -6.26
N ASN A 73 10.57 3.31 -6.91
CA ASN A 73 10.34 4.55 -7.65
C ASN A 73 9.71 5.68 -6.79
N GLU A 74 9.33 6.77 -7.45
CA GLU A 74 8.78 7.96 -6.80
C GLU A 74 7.50 7.68 -6.00
N ARG A 75 6.64 6.74 -6.43
CA ARG A 75 5.41 6.36 -5.72
C ARG A 75 5.70 5.97 -4.27
N TYR A 76 6.65 5.06 -4.09
CA TYR A 76 7.02 4.56 -2.77
C TYR A 76 7.87 5.55 -1.99
N GLN A 77 8.64 6.41 -2.66
CA GLN A 77 9.46 7.41 -1.97
C GLN A 77 8.65 8.62 -1.51
N TYR A 78 7.56 8.96 -2.20
CA TYR A 78 6.71 10.11 -1.89
C TYR A 78 5.95 9.90 -0.58
N ILE A 79 5.48 8.67 -0.34
CA ILE A 79 4.71 8.31 0.87
C ILE A 79 5.60 7.97 2.07
N ASN A 80 6.92 8.17 1.97
CA ASN A 80 7.83 7.96 3.09
C ASN A 80 7.59 9.01 4.20
N PRO A 81 7.22 8.60 5.43
CA PRO A 81 6.96 9.55 6.52
C PRO A 81 8.19 10.36 6.95
N GLU A 82 9.41 9.89 6.70
CA GLU A 82 10.64 10.64 7.03
C GLU A 82 10.97 11.74 6.01
N ARG A 83 10.33 11.71 4.83
CA ARG A 83 10.60 12.67 3.75
C ARG A 83 9.78 13.95 3.87
N ASN A 84 8.68 13.92 4.63
CA ASN A 84 7.81 15.07 4.92
C ASN A 84 7.63 15.22 6.45
N PRO A 85 8.63 15.78 7.17
CA PRO A 85 8.53 16.09 8.60
C PRO A 85 7.48 17.16 8.93
#